data_AF-A0A831TCA6-F1
#
_entry.id   AF-A0A831TCA6-F1
#
_cell.length_a   1.000
_cell.length_b   1.000
_cell.length_c   1.000
_cell.angle_alpha   90.00
_cell.angle_beta   90.00
_cell.angle_gamma   90.00
#
_symmetry.space_group_name_H-M   'P 1'
#
loop_
_entity.id
_entity.type
_entity.pdbx_description
1 polymer ?
#
loop_
_entity_poly.entity_id
_entity_poly.type
_entity_poly.pdbx_seq_one_letter_code
_entity_poly.pdbx_strand_id
1 'polypeptide(L)'
;MNLRRAMVLMLVLAGACSTAAAAPVPDGNWKVSFLSGNTKITYFLIKTQTKDDKLSAELLSASRLQGASLGDVSSSPEGQIKIAFKGPLDAVFEGTSSKGDAKLIRGVVTINSRLYPAELIATDATELKNQDTVSILQVPPMQKATAMQSRPNLLRLQAQREQDMEKRAQLLKDAAAAAEEARTEAPKLYREVLEKYSDSPAVFAAGQELLRSAGKEKVGMDQVRTWTDSMLKTAKLYGARWQAEVLTQIAETLATQDGLEGLAVDYAQQASGKLAKDAPLAEQIRVYKPLAQALRKTGKEKEAKAAEEVVARLDAELDKEYKAKVPPFKPEPFAGRKGDSTRAVVMELFTGAQCPPCVAADVAFDALEMSYKPRDLVLIQYHLHIPGPDPLTNAETIARARYYNVNSTPSTFFNGKADAGGGGGMANAQRKYDQYVGIINPLLDTPAGAKLSLTAARQGSKIVANVGVSGVAEPTDDLKLRVLLVEETIRYVGGNNLRFHHQVVRGFLGGVDGIPIKGKETKQTVELDLKELAQRIQSYLDDYAKQRPFPSADRPLELKNLRVIAIVQNDKTKEILQGVQADVAQETASK
;
A
#
# COMPACT_ATOMS: atom_id res chain seq x y z
N MET A 1 71.69 10.30 33.71
CA MET A 1 71.16 11.55 33.12
C MET A 1 69.83 11.18 32.45
N ASN A 2 68.73 11.32 33.20
CA ASN A 2 67.40 10.81 32.84
C ASN A 2 66.58 11.92 32.18
N LEU A 3 66.19 11.75 30.91
CA LEU A 3 65.23 12.63 30.26
C LEU A 3 63.80 12.09 30.47
N ARG A 4 63.02 12.86 31.23
CA ARG A 4 61.58 12.67 31.46
C ARG A 4 60.79 13.08 30.20
N ARG A 5 59.93 12.20 29.68
CA ARG A 5 58.74 12.59 28.91
C ARG A 5 57.52 12.28 29.78
N ALA A 6 56.79 13.33 30.16
CA ALA A 6 55.53 13.23 30.89
C ALA A 6 54.42 12.83 29.91
N MET A 7 53.74 11.72 30.20
CA MET A 7 52.51 11.29 29.53
C MET A 7 51.34 11.71 30.41
N VAL A 8 50.53 12.66 29.94
CA VAL A 8 49.30 13.09 30.60
C VAL A 8 48.22 12.05 30.31
N LEU A 9 47.78 11.34 31.36
CA LEU A 9 46.67 10.39 31.30
C LEU A 9 45.36 11.18 31.42
N MET A 10 44.62 11.34 30.32
CA MET A 10 43.24 11.82 30.35
C MET A 10 42.33 10.72 30.90
N LEU A 11 41.81 10.93 32.10
CA LEU A 11 40.77 10.11 32.71
C LEU A 11 39.43 10.45 32.02
N VAL A 12 38.97 9.62 31.08
CA VAL A 12 37.61 9.67 30.55
C VAL A 12 36.70 9.00 31.58
N LEU A 13 35.95 9.80 32.34
CA LEU A 13 34.80 9.31 33.11
C LEU A 13 33.73 8.85 32.12
N ALA A 14 33.71 7.55 31.85
CA ALA A 14 32.58 6.88 31.23
C ALA A 14 31.40 6.90 32.22
N GLY A 15 30.46 7.82 32.00
CA GLY A 15 29.14 7.73 32.62
C GLY A 15 28.44 6.48 32.11
N ALA A 16 28.45 5.42 32.92
CA ALA A 16 27.71 4.20 32.66
C ALA A 16 26.20 4.51 32.67
N CYS A 17 25.61 4.64 31.48
CA CYS A 17 24.17 4.63 31.31
C CYS A 17 23.71 3.18 31.54
N SER A 18 23.21 2.88 32.73
CA SER A 18 22.73 1.53 33.08
C SER A 18 21.56 1.15 32.19
N THR A 19 21.74 0.18 31.30
CA THR A 19 20.62 -0.54 30.69
C THR A 19 19.90 -1.29 31.81
N ALA A 20 18.69 -0.88 32.17
CA ALA A 20 17.89 -1.59 33.17
C ALA A 20 17.77 -3.07 32.75
N ALA A 21 18.08 -3.98 33.67
CA ALA A 21 18.03 -5.41 33.39
C ALA A 21 16.61 -5.85 33.04
N ALA A 22 16.47 -6.78 32.09
CA ALA A 22 15.20 -7.37 31.70
C ALA A 22 14.45 -8.00 32.88
N ALA A 23 13.12 -8.01 32.81
CA ALA A 23 12.24 -8.58 33.82
C ALA A 23 11.09 -9.36 33.16
N PRO A 24 10.48 -10.33 33.87
CA PRO A 24 9.18 -10.89 33.49
C PRO A 24 8.12 -9.80 33.33
N VAL A 25 7.12 -10.07 32.50
CA VAL A 25 5.98 -9.15 32.31
C VAL A 25 5.07 -9.25 33.53
N PRO A 26 4.69 -8.13 34.17
CA PRO A 26 3.79 -8.20 35.32
C PRO A 26 2.39 -8.69 34.95
N ASP A 27 1.79 -9.45 35.84
CA ASP A 27 0.39 -9.86 35.74
C ASP A 27 -0.52 -8.65 35.97
N GLY A 28 -1.60 -8.56 35.20
CA GLY A 28 -2.56 -7.45 35.32
C GLY A 28 -3.23 -7.09 34.00
N ASN A 29 -4.03 -6.02 34.02
CA ASN A 29 -4.69 -5.53 32.81
C ASN A 29 -3.83 -4.47 32.13
N TRP A 30 -3.77 -4.52 30.80
CA TRP A 30 -2.93 -3.66 29.98
C TRP A 30 -3.71 -3.12 28.79
N LYS A 31 -3.65 -1.80 28.62
CA LYS A 31 -4.08 -1.14 27.38
C LYS A 31 -2.98 -1.30 26.34
N VAL A 32 -3.34 -1.78 25.15
CA VAL A 32 -2.43 -1.83 24.01
C VAL A 32 -2.67 -0.59 23.15
N SER A 33 -1.75 0.36 23.29
CA SER A 33 -1.82 1.65 22.63
C SER A 33 -0.71 1.77 21.59
N PHE A 34 -0.98 2.44 20.48
CA PHE A 34 0.03 2.79 19.50
C PHE A 34 -0.20 4.20 18.97
N LEU A 35 0.83 4.75 18.35
CA LEU A 35 0.84 6.14 17.92
C LEU A 35 0.82 6.23 16.41
N SER A 36 -0.11 7.03 15.89
CA SER A 36 -0.17 7.41 14.50
C SER A 36 -0.14 8.94 14.42
N GLY A 37 1.00 9.49 14.01
CA GLY A 37 1.25 10.93 14.11
C GLY A 37 1.23 11.40 15.57
N ASN A 38 0.41 12.41 15.87
CA ASN A 38 0.24 12.95 17.23
C ASN A 38 -0.95 12.32 18.00
N THR A 39 -1.51 11.23 17.48
CA THR A 39 -2.70 10.57 18.03
C THR A 39 -2.31 9.22 18.61
N LYS A 40 -2.65 9.01 19.89
CA LYS A 40 -2.58 7.72 20.56
C LYS A 40 -3.91 6.98 20.38
N ILE A 41 -3.83 5.78 19.85
CA ILE A 41 -4.96 4.90 19.55
C ILE A 41 -4.84 3.67 20.44
N THR A 42 -5.92 3.30 21.12
CA THR A 42 -5.99 2.13 22.00
C THR A 42 -7.13 1.24 21.56
N TYR A 43 -6.83 0.14 20.88
CA TYR A 43 -7.85 -0.79 20.40
C TYR A 43 -8.09 -1.97 21.32
N PHE A 44 -7.05 -2.44 22.01
CA PHE A 44 -7.11 -3.68 22.79
C PHE A 44 -6.86 -3.43 24.26
N LEU A 45 -7.61 -4.16 25.09
CA LEU A 45 -7.37 -4.31 26.52
C LEU A 45 -7.19 -5.79 26.78
N ILE A 46 -6.03 -6.14 27.34
CA ILE A 46 -5.67 -7.52 27.63
C ILE A 46 -5.45 -7.70 29.13
N LYS A 47 -5.51 -8.95 29.59
CA LYS A 47 -5.07 -9.37 30.91
C LYS A 47 -3.91 -10.34 30.76
N THR A 48 -2.76 -10.03 31.31
CA THR A 48 -1.61 -10.95 31.38
C THR A 48 -1.65 -11.76 32.66
N GLN A 49 -1.27 -13.03 32.57
CA GLN A 49 -1.10 -13.94 33.71
C GLN A 49 0.10 -14.84 33.47
N THR A 50 0.94 -15.00 34.48
CA THR A 50 2.13 -15.85 34.43
C THR A 50 1.88 -17.11 35.23
N LYS A 51 1.99 -18.27 34.59
CA LYS A 51 1.88 -19.58 35.25
C LYS A 51 3.02 -20.48 34.79
N ASP A 52 3.71 -21.12 35.72
CA ASP A 52 4.85 -22.01 35.45
C ASP A 52 5.91 -21.34 34.54
N ASP A 53 6.26 -20.08 34.85
CA ASP A 53 7.16 -19.21 34.08
C ASP A 53 6.76 -18.95 32.61
N LYS A 54 5.50 -19.26 32.25
CA LYS A 54 4.93 -18.97 30.93
C LYS A 54 3.92 -17.84 31.02
N LEU A 55 4.12 -16.82 30.19
CA LEU A 55 3.17 -15.74 30.01
C LEU A 55 1.97 -16.23 29.18
N SER A 56 0.77 -15.96 29.69
CA SER A 56 -0.49 -16.07 28.96
C SER A 56 -1.20 -14.72 28.95
N ALA A 57 -2.08 -14.50 27.97
CA ALA A 57 -2.93 -13.33 27.94
C ALA A 57 -4.37 -13.66 27.52
N GLU A 58 -5.30 -12.86 28.01
CA GLU A 58 -6.72 -12.89 27.66
C GLU A 58 -7.13 -11.53 27.05
N LEU A 59 -7.97 -11.54 26.01
CA LEU A 59 -8.52 -10.31 25.44
C LEU A 59 -9.77 -9.92 26.22
N LEU A 60 -9.68 -8.88 27.04
CA LEU A 60 -10.83 -8.37 27.79
C LEU A 60 -11.75 -7.52 26.93
N SER A 61 -11.20 -6.70 26.03
CA SER A 61 -11.98 -5.81 25.18
C SER A 61 -11.24 -5.43 23.90
N ALA A 62 -12.00 -5.31 22.80
CA ALA A 62 -11.52 -4.81 21.52
C ALA A 62 -12.49 -3.74 20.97
N SER A 63 -12.19 -2.48 21.25
CA SER A 63 -13.07 -1.37 20.87
C SER A 63 -13.02 -1.13 19.36
N ARG A 64 -14.20 -0.98 18.74
CA ARG A 64 -14.40 -0.78 17.29
C ARG A 64 -13.90 -1.92 16.39
N LEU A 65 -13.52 -3.06 16.98
CA LEU A 65 -12.99 -4.23 16.28
C LEU A 65 -13.80 -5.48 16.65
N GLN A 66 -15.10 -5.47 16.35
CA GLN A 66 -15.97 -6.61 16.64
C GLN A 66 -15.45 -7.87 15.93
N GLY A 67 -15.32 -8.97 16.68
CA GLY A 67 -14.75 -10.22 16.19
C GLY A 67 -13.22 -10.31 16.28
N ALA A 68 -12.57 -9.35 16.96
CA ALA A 68 -11.16 -9.48 17.30
C ALA A 68 -10.93 -10.58 18.35
N SER A 69 -9.78 -11.25 18.26
CA SER A 69 -9.32 -12.31 19.16
C SER A 69 -7.80 -12.23 19.36
N LEU A 70 -7.29 -12.91 20.39
CA LEU A 70 -5.85 -13.11 20.55
C LEU A 70 -5.36 -14.22 19.62
N GLY A 71 -4.19 -14.00 19.02
CA GLY A 71 -3.36 -15.03 18.41
C GLY A 71 -2.26 -15.46 19.37
N ASP A 72 -1.08 -15.75 18.81
CA ASP A 72 0.08 -16.18 19.59
C ASP A 72 0.52 -15.15 20.63
N VAL A 73 0.76 -15.63 21.86
CA VAL A 73 1.36 -14.88 22.96
C VAL A 73 2.63 -15.60 23.36
N SER A 74 3.74 -14.86 23.43
CA SER A 74 5.02 -15.42 23.84
C SER A 74 5.86 -14.39 24.58
N SER A 75 6.76 -14.90 25.42
CA SER A 75 7.77 -14.10 26.11
C SER A 75 9.10 -14.82 26.14
N SER A 76 10.20 -14.07 26.21
CA SER A 76 11.54 -14.62 26.42
C SER A 76 12.03 -14.39 27.86
N PRO A 77 13.00 -15.18 28.35
CA PRO A 77 13.65 -14.93 29.64
C PRO A 77 14.30 -13.53 29.74
N GLU A 78 14.68 -12.97 28.59
CA GLU A 78 15.23 -11.62 28.44
C GLU A 78 14.13 -10.53 28.39
N GLY A 79 12.91 -10.85 28.82
CA GLY A 79 11.81 -9.89 28.98
C GLY A 79 11.18 -9.42 27.66
N GLN A 80 11.53 -10.02 26.53
CA GLN A 80 10.84 -9.74 25.27
C GLN A 80 9.42 -10.29 25.34
N ILE A 81 8.46 -9.54 24.82
CA ILE A 81 7.05 -9.95 24.75
C ILE A 81 6.56 -9.80 23.32
N LYS A 82 5.76 -10.77 22.86
CA LYS A 82 5.02 -10.71 21.60
C LYS A 82 3.57 -11.11 21.83
N ILE A 83 2.64 -10.28 21.38
CA ILE A 83 1.20 -10.52 21.47
C ILE A 83 0.59 -10.27 20.10
N ALA A 84 0.04 -11.32 19.48
CA ALA A 84 -0.70 -11.20 18.23
C ALA A 84 -2.21 -11.00 18.47
N PHE A 85 -2.83 -10.20 17.61
CA PHE A 85 -4.26 -9.96 17.53
C PHE A 85 -4.74 -10.33 16.14
N LYS A 86 -5.92 -10.96 16.07
CA LYS A 86 -6.56 -11.42 14.84
C LYS A 86 -7.95 -10.84 14.73
N GLY A 87 -8.41 -10.57 13.50
CA GLY A 87 -9.80 -10.18 13.25
C GLY A 87 -9.93 -9.08 12.20
N PRO A 88 -10.81 -8.06 12.40
CA PRO A 88 -10.94 -6.94 11.46
C PRO A 88 -9.65 -6.14 11.27
N LEU A 89 -8.77 -6.16 12.29
CA LEU A 89 -7.44 -5.58 12.27
C LEU A 89 -6.45 -6.59 12.85
N ASP A 90 -5.65 -7.21 11.99
CA ASP A 90 -4.52 -8.02 12.41
C ASP A 90 -3.40 -7.10 12.90
N ALA A 91 -2.89 -7.38 14.10
CA ALA A 91 -1.84 -6.60 14.73
C ALA A 91 -0.89 -7.49 15.52
N VAL A 92 0.38 -7.11 15.65
CA VAL A 92 1.34 -7.82 16.50
C VAL A 92 2.09 -6.78 17.32
N PHE A 93 1.89 -6.80 18.64
CA PHE A 93 2.69 -6.00 19.57
C PHE A 93 3.96 -6.77 19.94
N GLU A 94 5.10 -6.09 19.89
CA GLU A 94 6.41 -6.59 20.32
C GLU A 94 7.10 -5.53 21.19
N GLY A 95 7.53 -5.91 22.39
CA GLY A 95 8.15 -4.97 23.33
C GLY A 95 9.13 -5.64 24.28
N THR A 96 9.71 -4.88 25.20
CA THR A 96 10.66 -5.41 26.20
C THR A 96 10.31 -4.89 27.59
N SER A 97 10.01 -5.80 28.51
CA SER A 97 9.81 -5.51 29.93
C SER A 97 11.16 -5.32 30.64
N SER A 98 11.24 -4.30 31.49
CA SER A 98 12.46 -3.97 32.25
C SER A 98 12.14 -3.73 33.72
N LYS A 99 13.11 -4.01 34.61
CA LYS A 99 12.92 -3.95 36.07
C LYS A 99 12.49 -2.59 36.64
N GLY A 100 12.59 -1.51 35.86
CA GLY A 100 12.24 -0.14 36.28
C GLY A 100 10.87 0.37 35.83
N ASP A 101 10.23 -0.29 34.86
CA ASP A 101 9.03 0.22 34.17
C ASP A 101 7.83 -0.75 34.37
N ALA A 102 7.53 -1.11 35.63
CA ALA A 102 6.48 -2.08 35.97
C ALA A 102 5.05 -1.69 35.53
N LYS A 103 4.83 -0.46 35.06
CA LYS A 103 3.53 0.06 34.62
C LYS A 103 3.48 0.41 33.12
N LEU A 104 4.59 0.29 32.39
CA LEU A 104 4.69 0.72 31.00
C LEU A 104 5.68 -0.15 30.23
N ILE A 105 5.24 -0.87 29.21
CA ILE A 105 6.15 -1.59 28.31
C ILE A 105 6.12 -0.91 26.96
N ARG A 106 7.26 -0.37 26.53
CA ARG A 106 7.41 0.24 25.20
C ARG A 106 7.83 -0.80 24.17
N GLY A 107 7.41 -0.57 22.94
CA GLY A 107 7.72 -1.45 21.82
C GLY A 107 7.14 -0.95 20.51
N VAL A 108 6.81 -1.88 19.65
CA VAL A 108 6.21 -1.62 18.35
C VAL A 108 4.94 -2.43 18.19
N VAL A 109 3.97 -1.90 17.43
CA VAL A 109 2.91 -2.71 16.85
C VAL A 109 3.11 -2.77 15.34
N THR A 110 3.05 -3.97 14.78
CA THR A 110 3.00 -4.19 13.33
C THR A 110 1.54 -4.30 12.90
N ILE A 111 1.09 -3.41 12.02
CA ILE A 111 -0.25 -3.41 11.43
C ILE A 111 -0.11 -3.25 9.91
N ASN A 112 -0.67 -4.17 9.11
CA ASN A 112 -0.55 -4.15 7.65
C ASN A 112 0.91 -3.96 7.16
N SER A 113 1.85 -4.68 7.79
CA SER A 113 3.30 -4.60 7.53
C SER A 113 3.94 -3.23 7.81
N ARG A 114 3.25 -2.34 8.53
CA ARG A 114 3.79 -1.06 9.00
C ARG A 114 4.04 -1.11 10.50
N LEU A 115 5.14 -0.52 10.93
CA LEU A 115 5.52 -0.38 12.32
C LEU A 115 4.99 0.94 12.87
N TYR A 116 4.47 0.89 14.08
CA TYR A 116 4.07 2.06 14.86
C TYR A 116 4.69 1.94 16.26
N PRO A 117 5.15 3.05 16.87
CA PRO A 117 5.60 3.00 18.25
C PRO A 117 4.40 2.72 19.14
N ALA A 118 4.56 1.79 20.07
CA ALA A 118 3.49 1.24 20.87
C ALA A 118 3.86 1.11 22.35
N GLU A 119 2.83 1.04 23.18
CA GLU A 119 2.91 1.00 24.63
C GLU A 119 1.87 0.00 25.16
N LEU A 120 2.30 -0.87 26.08
CA LEU A 120 1.40 -1.52 27.03
C LEU A 120 1.34 -0.68 28.29
N ILE A 121 0.16 -0.17 28.62
CA ILE A 121 -0.05 0.71 29.77
C ILE A 121 -0.87 -0.03 30.81
N ALA A 122 -0.31 -0.25 32.00
CA ALA A 122 -1.00 -0.92 33.09
C ALA A 122 -2.26 -0.14 33.49
N THR A 123 -3.34 -0.87 33.80
CA THR A 123 -4.64 -0.26 34.13
C THR A 123 -5.47 -1.17 35.04
N ASP A 124 -6.40 -0.58 35.78
CA ASP A 124 -7.44 -1.33 36.51
C ASP A 124 -8.71 -1.52 35.68
N ALA A 125 -8.77 -0.96 34.46
CA ALA A 125 -9.93 -1.07 33.59
C ALA A 125 -10.16 -2.53 33.17
N THR A 126 -11.42 -2.95 33.13
CA THR A 126 -11.87 -4.26 32.65
C THR A 126 -12.55 -4.19 31.28
N GLU A 127 -12.86 -2.98 30.81
CA GLU A 127 -13.45 -2.70 29.49
C GLU A 127 -12.87 -1.41 28.87
N LEU A 128 -12.94 -1.29 27.54
CA LEU A 128 -12.62 -0.05 26.83
C LEU A 128 -13.88 0.68 26.40
N LYS A 129 -14.01 1.94 26.80
CA LYS A 129 -15.06 2.83 26.28
C LYS A 129 -14.60 3.47 24.98
N ASN A 130 -15.47 3.49 23.97
CA ASN A 130 -15.16 4.00 22.63
C ASN A 130 -14.66 5.46 22.60
N GLN A 131 -14.97 6.26 23.62
CA GLN A 131 -14.54 7.65 23.76
C GLN A 131 -13.09 7.77 24.27
N ASP A 132 -12.58 6.74 24.96
CA ASP A 132 -11.25 6.74 25.60
C ASP A 132 -10.20 6.05 24.73
N THR A 133 -10.57 5.61 23.52
CA THR A 133 -9.69 4.85 22.62
C THR A 133 -8.87 5.72 21.68
N VAL A 134 -9.16 7.01 21.62
CA VAL A 134 -8.40 7.97 20.81
C VAL A 134 -8.09 9.18 21.68
N SER A 135 -6.81 9.51 21.79
CA SER A 135 -6.36 10.70 22.52
C SER A 135 -5.27 11.42 21.74
N ILE A 136 -5.25 12.75 21.82
CA ILE A 136 -4.19 13.57 21.23
C ILE A 136 -3.10 13.75 22.29
N LEU A 137 -1.83 13.60 21.91
CA LEU A 137 -0.72 13.88 22.81
C LEU A 137 -0.78 15.35 23.25
N GLN A 138 -0.57 15.57 24.55
CA GLN A 138 -0.59 16.90 25.16
C GLN A 138 0.75 17.61 24.93
N VAL A 139 0.99 17.98 23.68
CA VAL A 139 2.17 18.72 23.23
C VAL A 139 1.69 19.99 22.55
N PRO A 140 1.46 21.09 23.30
CA PRO A 140 0.86 22.31 22.76
C PRO A 140 1.55 22.89 21.52
N PRO A 141 2.90 22.92 21.42
CA PRO A 141 3.56 23.37 20.19
C PRO A 141 3.20 22.52 18.96
N MET A 142 3.09 21.20 19.12
CA MET A 142 2.69 20.28 18.05
C MET A 142 1.23 20.50 17.63
N GLN A 143 0.34 20.71 18.60
CA GLN A 143 -1.08 20.99 18.33
C GLN A 143 -1.24 22.31 17.55
N LYS A 144 -0.52 23.36 17.98
CA LYS A 144 -0.50 24.66 17.29
C LYS A 144 0.05 24.53 15.86
N ALA A 145 1.15 23.81 15.68
CA ALA A 145 1.73 23.58 14.35
C ALA A 145 0.77 22.80 13.43
N THR A 146 0.12 21.77 13.95
CA THR A 146 -0.88 20.98 13.20
C THR A 146 -2.07 21.85 12.77
N ALA A 147 -2.59 22.69 13.68
CA ALA A 147 -3.66 23.64 13.38
C ALA A 147 -3.25 24.63 12.27
N MET A 148 -2.04 25.21 12.38
CA MET A 148 -1.47 26.11 11.36
C MET A 148 -1.37 25.42 9.99
N GLN A 149 -0.86 24.18 9.93
CA GLN A 149 -0.71 23.44 8.67
C GLN A 149 -2.05 23.04 8.03
N SER A 150 -3.09 22.80 8.84
CA SER A 150 -4.42 22.42 8.33
C SER A 150 -5.22 23.60 7.79
N ARG A 151 -5.01 24.81 8.34
CA ARG A 151 -5.81 26.01 8.05
C ARG A 151 -5.86 26.40 6.56
N PRO A 152 -4.75 26.38 5.79
CA PRO A 152 -4.78 26.72 4.36
C PRO A 152 -5.71 25.80 3.56
N ASN A 153 -5.69 24.50 3.84
CA ASN A 153 -6.50 23.53 3.11
C ASN A 153 -7.98 23.66 3.48
N LEU A 154 -8.30 23.94 4.74
CA LEU A 154 -9.68 24.23 5.16
C LEU A 154 -10.24 25.45 4.42
N LEU A 155 -9.46 26.53 4.34
CA LEU A 155 -9.84 27.75 3.62
C LEU A 155 -10.03 27.49 2.11
N ARG A 156 -9.15 26.68 1.49
CA ARG A 156 -9.31 26.27 0.08
C ARG A 156 -10.56 25.43 -0.15
N LEU A 157 -10.88 24.50 0.75
CA LEU A 157 -12.10 23.69 0.67
C LEU A 157 -13.35 24.54 0.83
N GLN A 158 -13.32 25.54 1.72
CA GLN A 158 -14.39 26.53 1.83
C GLN A 158 -14.54 27.33 0.53
N ALA A 159 -13.43 27.83 -0.03
CA ALA A 159 -13.43 28.57 -1.29
C ALA A 159 -14.00 27.76 -2.48
N GLN A 160 -13.79 26.44 -2.49
CA GLN A 160 -14.35 25.56 -3.52
C GLN A 160 -15.88 25.39 -3.43
N ARG A 161 -16.45 25.52 -2.22
CA ARG A 161 -17.88 25.41 -1.97
C ARG A 161 -18.60 26.76 -2.03
N GLU A 162 -17.85 27.84 -1.98
CA GLU A 162 -18.35 29.21 -2.02
C GLU A 162 -18.79 29.58 -3.46
N GLN A 163 -20.01 30.11 -3.57
CA GLN A 163 -20.61 30.52 -4.84
C GLN A 163 -20.36 32.00 -5.14
N ASP A 164 -20.17 32.81 -4.09
CA ASP A 164 -19.84 34.22 -4.21
C ASP A 164 -18.38 34.39 -4.65
N MET A 165 -18.18 35.07 -5.78
CA MET A 165 -16.86 35.22 -6.40
C MET A 165 -15.88 36.07 -5.55
N GLU A 166 -16.38 37.07 -4.83
CA GLU A 166 -15.54 37.93 -3.98
C GLU A 166 -15.13 37.19 -2.70
N LYS A 167 -16.07 36.51 -2.04
CA LYS A 167 -15.77 35.68 -0.87
C LYS A 167 -14.84 34.53 -1.22
N ARG A 168 -15.02 33.91 -2.38
CA ARG A 168 -14.12 32.88 -2.90
C ARG A 168 -12.71 33.43 -3.08
N ALA A 169 -12.56 34.61 -3.70
CA ALA A 169 -11.26 35.26 -3.87
C ALA A 169 -10.60 35.59 -2.52
N GLN A 170 -11.38 36.08 -1.55
CA GLN A 170 -10.91 36.38 -0.20
C GLN A 170 -10.43 35.12 0.53
N LEU A 171 -11.21 34.02 0.50
CA LEU A 171 -10.82 32.74 1.11
C LEU A 171 -9.52 32.18 0.51
N LEU A 172 -9.31 32.34 -0.81
CA LEU A 172 -8.06 31.94 -1.46
C LEU A 172 -6.88 32.81 -1.03
N LYS A 173 -7.09 34.12 -0.85
CA LYS A 173 -6.07 35.04 -0.33
C LYS A 173 -5.71 34.70 1.12
N ASP A 174 -6.71 34.45 1.96
CA ASP A 174 -6.51 34.04 3.36
C ASP A 174 -5.81 32.68 3.45
N ALA A 175 -6.13 31.75 2.53
CA ALA A 175 -5.42 30.48 2.45
C ALA A 175 -3.93 30.66 2.11
N ALA A 176 -3.60 31.59 1.22
CA ALA A 176 -2.21 31.91 0.89
C ALA A 176 -1.48 32.56 2.07
N ALA A 177 -2.12 33.51 2.77
CA ALA A 177 -1.56 34.14 3.97
C ALA A 177 -1.34 33.13 5.10
N ALA A 178 -2.32 32.26 5.36
CA ALA A 178 -2.20 31.18 6.34
C ALA A 178 -1.09 30.17 5.98
N ALA A 179 -0.89 29.90 4.68
CA ALA A 179 0.19 29.01 4.23
C ALA A 179 1.56 29.64 4.48
N GLU A 180 1.68 30.95 4.29
CA GLU A 180 2.90 31.70 4.57
C GLU A 180 3.21 31.76 6.08
N GLU A 181 2.20 32.01 6.91
CA GLU A 181 2.31 31.95 8.37
C GLU A 181 2.76 30.55 8.83
N ALA A 182 2.13 29.49 8.31
CA ALA A 182 2.50 28.12 8.64
C ALA A 182 3.93 27.79 8.20
N ARG A 183 4.39 28.30 7.05
CA ARG A 183 5.75 28.11 6.55
C ARG A 183 6.80 28.70 7.48
N THR A 184 6.53 29.86 8.09
CA THR A 184 7.50 30.58 8.93
C THR A 184 7.44 30.19 10.41
N GLU A 185 6.24 29.95 10.94
CA GLU A 185 6.05 29.69 12.38
C GLU A 185 6.06 28.21 12.75
N ALA A 186 5.53 27.31 11.91
CA ALA A 186 5.47 25.89 12.25
C ALA A 186 6.86 25.25 12.50
N PRO A 187 7.92 25.56 11.73
CA PRO A 187 9.25 25.04 12.01
C PRO A 187 9.80 25.43 13.40
N LYS A 188 9.44 26.62 13.92
CA LYS A 188 9.84 27.06 15.26
C LYS A 188 9.18 26.19 16.32
N LEU A 189 7.89 25.90 16.14
CA LEU A 189 7.13 25.02 17.03
C LEU A 189 7.66 23.58 17.00
N TYR A 190 8.02 23.05 15.83
CA TYR A 190 8.61 21.71 15.75
C TYR A 190 9.97 21.63 16.46
N ARG A 191 10.82 22.67 16.35
CA ARG A 191 12.07 22.73 17.12
C ARG A 191 11.79 22.76 18.63
N GLU A 192 10.79 23.55 19.06
CA GLU A 192 10.37 23.56 20.46
C GLU A 192 9.91 22.17 20.95
N VAL A 193 9.24 21.38 20.09
CA VAL A 193 8.90 19.97 20.41
C VAL A 193 10.17 19.15 20.64
N LEU A 194 11.15 19.22 19.73
CA LEU A 194 12.40 18.45 19.85
C LEU A 194 13.22 18.83 21.09
N GLU A 195 13.16 20.10 21.52
CA GLU A 195 13.90 20.63 22.67
C GLU A 195 13.21 20.34 24.00
N LYS A 196 11.91 20.66 24.12
CA LYS A 196 11.19 20.64 25.41
C LYS A 196 10.45 19.33 25.67
N TYR A 197 10.20 18.54 24.63
CA TYR A 197 9.42 17.30 24.71
C TYR A 197 10.25 16.10 24.23
N SER A 198 11.56 16.08 24.49
CA SER A 198 12.52 15.09 23.99
C SER A 198 12.29 13.63 24.47
N ASP A 199 11.34 13.41 25.37
CA ASP A 199 10.93 12.07 25.83
C ASP A 199 9.51 11.71 25.32
N SER A 200 8.85 12.63 24.61
CA SER A 200 7.55 12.42 23.99
C SER A 200 7.73 11.86 22.58
N PRO A 201 6.93 10.87 22.16
CA PRO A 201 6.97 10.37 20.79
C PRO A 201 6.50 11.39 19.74
N ALA A 202 5.97 12.55 20.15
CA ALA A 202 5.70 13.68 19.25
C ALA A 202 6.94 14.16 18.50
N VAL A 203 8.16 13.90 19.01
CA VAL A 203 9.41 14.24 18.33
C VAL A 203 9.54 13.55 16.98
N PHE A 204 8.97 12.36 16.78
CA PHE A 204 9.05 11.65 15.51
C PHE A 204 8.34 12.44 14.40
N ALA A 205 7.12 12.89 14.68
CA ALA A 205 6.35 13.70 13.74
C ALA A 205 7.00 15.08 13.52
N ALA A 206 7.36 15.79 14.59
CA ALA A 206 7.98 17.11 14.50
C ALA A 206 9.32 17.08 13.75
N GLY A 207 10.18 16.09 14.04
CA GLY A 207 11.45 15.89 13.36
C GLY A 207 11.25 15.58 11.88
N GLN A 208 10.31 14.69 11.53
CA GLN A 208 9.98 14.40 10.13
C GLN A 208 9.53 15.66 9.37
N GLU A 209 8.71 16.53 9.96
CA GLU A 209 8.31 17.78 9.31
C GLU A 209 9.49 18.73 9.06
N LEU A 210 10.43 18.82 10.01
CA LEU A 210 11.66 19.62 9.84
C LEU A 210 12.58 19.06 8.75
N LEU A 211 12.73 17.73 8.68
CA LEU A 211 13.58 17.07 7.68
C LEU A 211 13.06 17.27 6.25
N ARG A 212 11.73 17.28 6.05
CA ARG A 212 11.12 17.46 4.72
C ARG A 212 11.37 18.81 4.08
N SER A 213 11.66 19.85 4.86
CA SER A 213 11.99 21.18 4.35
C SER A 213 13.48 21.48 4.38
N ALA A 214 14.32 20.60 4.95
CA ALA A 214 15.71 20.88 5.25
C ALA A 214 16.54 21.28 4.02
N GLY A 215 16.41 20.58 2.89
CA GLY A 215 17.13 20.91 1.66
C GLY A 215 16.67 22.23 1.07
N LYS A 216 15.35 22.43 0.98
CA LYS A 216 14.73 23.67 0.49
C LYS A 216 15.17 24.91 1.29
N GLU A 217 15.22 24.78 2.61
CA GLU A 217 15.61 25.85 3.54
C GLU A 217 17.14 25.91 3.74
N LYS A 218 17.91 25.08 3.02
CA LYS A 218 19.38 25.01 3.10
C LYS A 218 19.92 24.85 4.52
N VAL A 219 19.24 24.02 5.31
CA VAL A 219 19.64 23.74 6.70
C VAL A 219 20.98 23.01 6.72
N GLY A 220 21.92 23.49 7.54
CA GLY A 220 23.24 22.86 7.69
C GLY A 220 23.17 21.44 8.26
N MET A 221 24.07 20.57 7.81
CA MET A 221 24.10 19.15 8.18
C MET A 221 24.15 18.92 9.70
N ASP A 222 24.86 19.77 10.46
CA ASP A 222 24.96 19.61 11.92
C ASP A 222 23.63 19.89 12.63
N GLN A 223 22.83 20.83 12.09
CA GLN A 223 21.50 21.09 12.60
C GLN A 223 20.54 19.94 12.27
N VAL A 224 20.67 19.36 11.07
CA VAL A 224 19.94 18.14 10.70
C VAL A 224 20.29 17.00 11.66
N ARG A 225 21.58 16.77 11.94
CA ARG A 225 22.03 15.76 12.92
C ARG A 225 21.42 16.00 14.29
N THR A 226 21.45 17.23 14.79
CA THR A 226 20.82 17.60 16.07
C THR A 226 19.34 17.21 16.14
N TRP A 227 18.58 17.42 15.05
CA TRP A 227 17.17 17.01 15.00
C TRP A 227 17.02 15.49 15.02
N THR A 228 17.81 14.79 14.20
CA THR A 228 17.79 13.32 14.15
C THR A 228 18.22 12.69 15.47
N ASP A 229 19.16 13.29 16.20
CA ASP A 229 19.62 12.77 17.49
C ASP A 229 18.50 12.80 18.53
N SER A 230 17.67 13.85 18.54
CA SER A 230 16.46 13.91 19.39
C SER A 230 15.47 12.80 19.04
N MET A 231 15.25 12.56 17.73
CA MET A 231 14.40 11.46 17.27
C MET A 231 14.98 10.11 17.68
N LEU A 232 16.27 9.86 17.47
CA LEU A 232 16.93 8.58 17.75
C LEU A 232 17.05 8.29 19.25
N LYS A 233 17.25 9.33 20.07
CA LYS A 233 17.21 9.24 21.53
C LYS A 233 15.85 8.70 21.99
N THR A 234 14.76 9.25 21.47
CA THR A 234 13.41 8.78 21.78
C THR A 234 13.14 7.40 21.18
N ALA A 235 13.60 7.14 19.95
CA ALA A 235 13.39 5.86 19.27
C ALA A 235 14.00 4.69 20.05
N LYS A 236 15.16 4.92 20.68
CA LYS A 236 15.82 3.94 21.55
C LYS A 236 14.93 3.44 22.69
N LEU A 237 14.01 4.27 23.19
CA LEU A 237 13.06 3.90 24.25
C LEU A 237 12.04 2.84 23.80
N TYR A 238 11.82 2.69 22.49
CA TYR A 238 10.91 1.72 21.88
C TYR A 238 11.64 0.50 21.29
N GLY A 239 12.95 0.40 21.49
CA GLY A 239 13.77 -0.74 21.08
C GLY A 239 14.40 -0.62 19.68
N ALA A 240 15.28 -1.58 19.37
CA ALA A 240 16.13 -1.55 18.16
C ALA A 240 15.31 -1.59 16.87
N ARG A 241 14.17 -2.31 16.86
CA ARG A 241 13.30 -2.43 15.70
C ARG A 241 12.64 -1.10 15.31
N TRP A 242 12.13 -0.36 16.30
CA TRP A 242 11.63 1.00 16.05
C TRP A 242 12.75 1.96 15.65
N GLN A 243 13.92 1.85 16.28
CA GLN A 243 15.08 2.66 15.92
C GLN A 243 15.49 2.44 14.46
N ALA A 244 15.47 1.20 13.96
CA ALA A 244 15.72 0.88 12.55
C ALA A 244 14.71 1.57 11.63
N GLU A 245 13.40 1.50 11.93
CA GLU A 245 12.36 2.17 11.14
C GLU A 245 12.52 3.70 11.14
N VAL A 246 12.84 4.33 12.28
CA VAL A 246 13.08 5.78 12.35
C VAL A 246 14.29 6.18 11.50
N LEU A 247 15.38 5.41 11.57
CA LEU A 247 16.57 5.61 10.71
C LEU A 247 16.21 5.49 9.23
N THR A 248 15.41 4.49 8.85
CA THR A 248 14.92 4.32 7.48
C THR A 248 14.08 5.51 7.02
N GLN A 249 13.14 6.00 7.83
CA GLN A 249 12.31 7.17 7.49
C GLN A 249 13.14 8.46 7.35
N ILE A 250 14.16 8.63 8.19
CA ILE A 250 15.12 9.75 8.07
C ILE A 250 15.87 9.63 6.74
N ALA A 251 16.43 8.47 6.43
CA ALA A 251 17.17 8.23 5.20
C ALA A 251 16.30 8.46 3.95
N GLU A 252 15.09 7.92 3.92
CA GLU A 252 14.11 8.13 2.83
C GLU A 252 13.85 9.62 2.61
N THR A 253 13.60 10.37 3.69
CA THR A 253 13.31 11.80 3.61
C THR A 253 14.52 12.59 3.13
N LEU A 254 15.71 12.33 3.68
CA LEU A 254 16.93 13.05 3.30
C LEU A 254 17.39 12.72 1.88
N ALA A 255 17.12 11.52 1.38
CA ALA A 255 17.46 11.13 0.00
C ALA A 255 16.67 11.92 -1.06
N THR A 256 15.62 12.65 -0.68
CA THR A 256 14.88 13.56 -1.57
C THR A 256 15.23 15.03 -1.36
N GLN A 257 16.21 15.34 -0.51
CA GLN A 257 16.62 16.71 -0.20
C GLN A 257 18.00 16.98 -0.82
N ASP A 258 18.05 17.97 -1.71
CA ASP A 258 19.30 18.37 -2.36
C ASP A 258 20.36 18.75 -1.30
N GLY A 259 21.56 18.17 -1.44
CA GLY A 259 22.70 18.44 -0.56
C GLY A 259 22.73 17.64 0.76
N LEU A 260 21.77 16.75 1.00
CA LEU A 260 21.69 15.88 2.19
C LEU A 260 21.83 14.39 1.86
N GLU A 261 22.20 14.04 0.63
CA GLU A 261 22.28 12.67 0.12
C GLU A 261 23.32 11.83 0.88
N GLY A 262 24.44 12.45 1.29
CA GLY A 262 25.45 11.81 2.12
C GLY A 262 24.91 11.34 3.47
N LEU A 263 24.15 12.20 4.17
CA LEU A 263 23.49 11.83 5.42
C LEU A 263 22.46 10.73 5.19
N ALA A 264 21.72 10.78 4.08
CA ALA A 264 20.75 9.74 3.75
C ALA A 264 21.41 8.35 3.66
N VAL A 265 22.59 8.25 3.04
CA VAL A 265 23.38 7.00 3.01
C VAL A 265 23.80 6.57 4.42
N ASP A 266 24.31 7.50 5.23
CA ASP A 266 24.78 7.19 6.59
C ASP A 266 23.65 6.64 7.48
N TYR A 267 22.45 7.24 7.43
CA TYR A 267 21.31 6.74 8.20
C TYR A 267 20.74 5.44 7.64
N ALA A 268 20.75 5.25 6.32
CA ALA A 268 20.32 3.98 5.71
C ALA A 268 21.24 2.81 6.09
N GLN A 269 22.56 3.04 6.17
CA GLN A 269 23.53 2.05 6.63
C GLN A 269 23.37 1.74 8.12
N GLN A 270 23.09 2.76 8.94
CA GLN A 270 22.77 2.54 10.35
C GLN A 270 21.49 1.72 10.51
N ALA A 271 20.45 1.98 9.70
CA ALA A 271 19.20 1.22 9.73
C ALA A 271 19.44 -0.27 9.42
N SER A 272 20.21 -0.58 8.37
CA SER A 272 20.52 -1.97 8.02
C SER A 272 21.32 -2.69 9.10
N GLY A 273 22.23 -1.99 9.79
CA GLY A 273 22.95 -2.52 10.94
C GLY A 273 22.09 -2.76 12.20
N LYS A 274 20.84 -2.28 12.23
CA LYS A 274 19.88 -2.48 13.34
C LYS A 274 18.86 -3.59 13.07
N LEU A 275 18.82 -4.14 11.85
CA LEU A 275 17.93 -5.25 11.53
C LEU A 275 18.27 -6.48 12.38
N ALA A 276 17.24 -7.14 12.90
CA ALA A 276 17.39 -8.46 13.49
C ALA A 276 17.80 -9.48 12.42
N LYS A 277 18.57 -10.51 12.82
CA LYS A 277 19.04 -11.56 11.89
C LYS A 277 17.90 -12.33 11.22
N ASP A 278 16.78 -12.44 11.92
CA ASP A 278 15.54 -13.11 11.55
C ASP A 278 14.40 -12.12 11.26
N ALA A 279 14.73 -10.84 11.01
CA ALA A 279 13.72 -9.84 10.65
C ALA A 279 12.88 -10.31 9.46
N PRO A 280 11.55 -10.09 9.45
CA PRO A 280 10.70 -10.48 8.32
C PRO A 280 11.23 -9.94 6.98
N LEU A 281 11.10 -10.72 5.90
CA LEU A 281 11.63 -10.33 4.57
C LEU A 281 11.16 -8.94 4.13
N ALA A 282 9.87 -8.62 4.34
CA ALA A 282 9.31 -7.32 4.00
C ALA A 282 9.98 -6.16 4.77
N GLU A 283 10.37 -6.39 6.02
CA GLU A 283 11.09 -5.41 6.84
C GLU A 283 12.53 -5.24 6.37
N GLN A 284 13.21 -6.33 6.01
CA GLN A 284 14.53 -6.26 5.40
C GLN A 284 14.48 -5.44 4.10
N ILE A 285 13.50 -5.69 3.22
CA ILE A 285 13.30 -4.92 1.99
C ILE A 285 13.04 -3.45 2.29
N ARG A 286 12.22 -3.13 3.29
CA ARG A 286 11.93 -1.74 3.70
C ARG A 286 13.20 -0.96 4.05
N VAL A 287 14.21 -1.63 4.60
CA VAL A 287 15.48 -1.00 4.97
C VAL A 287 16.47 -0.98 3.80
N TYR A 288 16.64 -2.08 3.08
CA TYR A 288 17.64 -2.17 2.01
C TYR A 288 17.24 -1.41 0.73
N LYS A 289 15.94 -1.26 0.44
CA LYS A 289 15.50 -0.54 -0.78
C LYS A 289 15.87 0.96 -0.74
N PRO A 290 15.60 1.72 0.34
CA PRO A 290 16.09 3.10 0.46
C PRO A 290 17.62 3.21 0.47
N LEU A 291 18.33 2.24 1.08
CA LEU A 291 19.78 2.20 1.07
C LEU A 291 20.34 2.10 -0.36
N ALA A 292 19.84 1.15 -1.16
CA ALA A 292 20.20 1.02 -2.56
C ALA A 292 19.98 2.32 -3.35
N GLN A 293 18.81 2.96 -3.17
CA GLN A 293 18.47 4.21 -3.83
C GLN A 293 19.40 5.36 -3.44
N ALA A 294 19.70 5.52 -2.14
CA ALA A 294 20.60 6.56 -1.66
C ALA A 294 22.05 6.35 -2.15
N LEU A 295 22.53 5.10 -2.14
CA LEU A 295 23.85 4.74 -2.68
C LEU A 295 23.96 5.06 -4.18
N ARG A 296 22.91 4.73 -4.95
CA ARG A 296 22.86 5.02 -6.38
C ARG A 296 22.93 6.52 -6.66
N LYS A 297 22.13 7.32 -5.95
CA LYS A 297 22.12 8.79 -6.11
C LYS A 297 23.46 9.45 -5.77
N THR A 298 24.24 8.85 -4.86
CA THR A 298 25.55 9.37 -4.44
C THR A 298 26.72 8.82 -5.26
N GLY A 299 26.45 8.06 -6.34
CA GLY A 299 27.48 7.50 -7.21
C GLY A 299 28.27 6.34 -6.61
N LYS A 300 27.81 5.74 -5.51
CA LYS A 300 28.42 4.56 -4.86
C LYS A 300 27.97 3.28 -5.56
N GLU A 301 28.35 3.15 -6.83
CA GLU A 301 27.84 2.14 -7.77
C GLU A 301 28.00 0.69 -7.31
N LYS A 302 29.15 0.35 -6.70
CA LYS A 302 29.43 -1.03 -6.25
C LYS A 302 28.55 -1.40 -5.06
N GLU A 303 28.45 -0.51 -4.08
CA GLU A 303 27.62 -0.68 -2.89
C GLU A 303 26.13 -0.66 -3.25
N ALA A 304 25.73 0.20 -4.17
CA ALA A 304 24.36 0.25 -4.68
C ALA A 304 23.96 -1.10 -5.31
N LYS A 305 24.79 -1.64 -6.21
CA LYS A 305 24.55 -2.96 -6.81
C LYS A 305 24.45 -4.07 -5.77
N ALA A 306 25.34 -4.10 -4.78
CA ALA A 306 25.28 -5.09 -3.71
C ALA A 306 23.97 -4.98 -2.89
N ALA A 307 23.54 -3.77 -2.56
CA ALA A 307 22.27 -3.55 -1.87
C ALA A 307 21.06 -3.96 -2.73
N GLU A 308 21.09 -3.68 -4.04
CA GLU A 308 20.05 -4.09 -4.99
C GLU A 308 19.96 -5.60 -5.16
N GLU A 309 21.10 -6.30 -5.21
CA GLU A 309 21.13 -7.77 -5.25
C GLU A 309 20.51 -8.38 -3.98
N VAL A 310 20.76 -7.78 -2.81
CA VAL A 310 20.09 -8.16 -1.56
C VAL A 310 18.58 -7.94 -1.66
N VAL A 311 18.14 -6.76 -2.13
CA VAL A 311 16.71 -6.48 -2.33
C VAL A 311 16.08 -7.48 -3.28
N ALA A 312 16.71 -7.76 -4.42
CA ALA A 312 16.19 -8.68 -5.43
C ALA A 312 16.03 -10.10 -4.88
N ARG A 313 17.02 -10.60 -4.12
CA ARG A 313 16.95 -11.91 -3.46
C ARG A 313 15.79 -11.95 -2.46
N LEU A 314 15.70 -10.95 -1.57
CA LEU A 314 14.63 -10.87 -0.57
C LEU A 314 13.25 -10.78 -1.22
N ASP A 315 13.14 -10.01 -2.31
CA ASP A 315 11.91 -9.87 -3.07
C ASP A 315 11.47 -11.18 -3.72
N ALA A 316 12.40 -11.95 -4.27
CA ALA A 316 12.12 -13.27 -4.84
C ALA A 316 11.67 -14.29 -3.79
N GLU A 317 12.32 -14.28 -2.61
CA GLU A 317 11.91 -15.11 -1.46
C GLU A 317 10.50 -14.72 -0.97
N LEU A 318 10.23 -13.42 -0.86
CA LEU A 318 8.92 -12.91 -0.43
C LEU A 318 7.83 -13.16 -1.48
N ASP A 319 8.15 -13.11 -2.77
CA ASP A 319 7.25 -13.49 -3.86
C ASP A 319 6.85 -14.97 -3.75
N LYS A 320 7.82 -15.84 -3.45
CA LYS A 320 7.56 -17.27 -3.24
C LYS A 320 6.65 -17.50 -2.04
N GLU A 321 6.92 -16.82 -0.92
CA GLU A 321 6.04 -16.88 0.25
C GLU A 321 4.64 -16.37 -0.04
N TYR A 322 4.52 -15.26 -0.77
CA TYR A 322 3.24 -14.67 -1.14
C TYR A 322 2.41 -15.63 -1.98
N LYS A 323 2.99 -16.19 -3.06
CA LYS A 323 2.29 -17.15 -3.93
C LYS A 323 1.85 -18.42 -3.20
N ALA A 324 2.56 -18.82 -2.14
CA ALA A 324 2.19 -19.97 -1.32
C ALA A 324 1.04 -19.68 -0.34
N LYS A 325 0.83 -18.40 0.02
CA LYS A 325 -0.11 -17.98 1.08
C LYS A 325 -1.32 -17.20 0.56
N VAL A 326 -1.30 -16.73 -0.68
CA VAL A 326 -2.37 -15.91 -1.29
C VAL A 326 -2.96 -16.66 -2.48
N PRO A 327 -4.28 -16.89 -2.54
CA PRO A 327 -5.28 -16.46 -1.54
C PRO A 327 -5.14 -17.19 -0.19
N PRO A 328 -5.56 -16.57 0.95
CA PRO A 328 -5.44 -17.14 2.30
C PRO A 328 -6.51 -18.21 2.59
N PHE A 329 -7.11 -18.75 1.54
CA PHE A 329 -8.16 -19.75 1.56
C PHE A 329 -8.04 -20.61 0.31
N LYS A 330 -8.74 -21.74 0.26
CA LYS A 330 -8.75 -22.63 -0.88
C LYS A 330 -9.98 -22.33 -1.75
N PRO A 331 -9.83 -21.78 -2.98
CA PRO A 331 -10.95 -21.61 -3.89
C PRO A 331 -11.46 -22.98 -4.36
N GLU A 332 -12.77 -23.12 -4.52
CA GLU A 332 -13.39 -24.37 -4.96
C GLU A 332 -13.56 -24.38 -6.49
N PRO A 333 -13.19 -25.46 -7.18
CA PRO A 333 -13.42 -25.56 -8.62
C PRO A 333 -14.91 -25.42 -8.97
N PHE A 334 -15.20 -24.69 -10.05
CA PHE A 334 -16.57 -24.56 -10.55
C PHE A 334 -17.14 -25.94 -10.90
N ALA A 335 -18.25 -26.30 -10.26
CA ALA A 335 -18.89 -27.62 -10.38
C ALA A 335 -19.49 -27.91 -11.77
N GLY A 336 -19.57 -26.89 -12.63
CA GLY A 336 -20.22 -26.98 -13.94
C GLY A 336 -21.57 -26.29 -13.97
N ARG A 337 -22.05 -26.05 -15.19
CA ARG A 337 -23.33 -25.38 -15.46
C ARG A 337 -24.48 -26.34 -15.17
N LYS A 338 -25.65 -25.79 -14.84
CA LYS A 338 -26.88 -26.57 -14.71
C LYS A 338 -27.59 -26.73 -16.04
N GLY A 339 -27.40 -25.79 -16.96
CA GLY A 339 -27.95 -25.81 -18.32
C GLY A 339 -26.92 -26.01 -19.43
N ASP A 340 -27.38 -25.85 -20.67
CA ASP A 340 -26.60 -25.95 -21.92
C ASP A 340 -26.09 -24.59 -22.42
N SER A 341 -26.24 -23.53 -21.61
CA SER A 341 -25.76 -22.20 -21.96
C SER A 341 -24.26 -22.20 -22.24
N THR A 342 -23.87 -21.43 -23.25
CA THR A 342 -22.47 -21.16 -23.64
C THR A 342 -22.03 -19.74 -23.28
N ARG A 343 -22.79 -19.03 -22.44
CA ARG A 343 -22.46 -17.66 -22.01
C ARG A 343 -21.21 -17.65 -21.12
N ALA A 344 -20.18 -16.93 -21.50
CA ALA A 344 -19.14 -16.55 -20.54
C ALA A 344 -19.65 -15.36 -19.71
N VAL A 345 -19.42 -15.40 -18.40
CA VAL A 345 -19.62 -14.22 -17.56
C VAL A 345 -18.39 -13.33 -17.71
N VAL A 346 -18.58 -12.04 -17.92
CA VAL A 346 -17.50 -11.06 -17.91
C VAL A 346 -17.54 -10.29 -16.61
N MET A 347 -16.47 -10.36 -15.82
CA MET A 347 -16.30 -9.55 -14.61
C MET A 347 -15.23 -8.49 -14.83
N GLU A 348 -15.64 -7.23 -14.74
CA GLU A 348 -14.74 -6.08 -14.78
C GLU A 348 -14.53 -5.55 -13.36
N LEU A 349 -13.27 -5.50 -12.91
CA LEU A 349 -12.86 -4.95 -11.62
C LEU A 349 -12.06 -3.66 -11.83
N PHE A 350 -12.54 -2.55 -11.28
CA PHE A 350 -11.80 -1.30 -11.17
C PHE A 350 -11.11 -1.23 -9.80
N THR A 351 -9.79 -1.13 -9.79
CA THR A 351 -8.95 -1.24 -8.58
C THR A 351 -7.82 -0.19 -8.57
N GLY A 352 -6.95 -0.25 -7.57
CA GLY A 352 -5.69 0.49 -7.55
C GLY A 352 -4.66 -0.13 -6.62
N ALA A 353 -3.40 -0.17 -7.04
CA ALA A 353 -2.26 -0.64 -6.24
C ALA A 353 -2.00 0.25 -5.01
N GLN A 354 -2.53 1.48 -5.00
CA GLN A 354 -2.48 2.39 -3.85
C GLN A 354 -3.71 2.33 -2.94
N CYS A 355 -4.63 1.37 -3.16
CA CYS A 355 -5.91 1.27 -2.48
C CYS A 355 -5.92 0.10 -1.46
N PRO A 356 -5.69 0.35 -0.16
CA PRO A 356 -5.78 -0.69 0.87
C PRO A 356 -7.11 -1.46 0.91
N PRO A 357 -8.30 -0.85 0.76
CA PRO A 357 -9.54 -1.62 0.74
C PRO A 357 -9.72 -2.45 -0.53
N CYS A 358 -8.91 -2.27 -1.58
CA CYS A 358 -9.02 -3.07 -2.80
C CYS A 358 -8.51 -4.51 -2.61
N VAL A 359 -7.63 -4.75 -1.62
CA VAL A 359 -6.98 -6.05 -1.35
C VAL A 359 -7.94 -7.24 -1.38
N ALA A 360 -9.07 -7.17 -0.68
CA ALA A 360 -10.02 -8.28 -0.65
C ALA A 360 -10.67 -8.55 -2.01
N ALA A 361 -10.95 -7.50 -2.80
CA ALA A 361 -11.55 -7.63 -4.11
C ALA A 361 -10.55 -8.20 -5.13
N ASP A 362 -9.30 -7.72 -5.12
CA ASP A 362 -8.23 -8.22 -5.99
C ASP A 362 -7.91 -9.69 -5.68
N VAL A 363 -7.77 -10.07 -4.40
CA VAL A 363 -7.47 -11.47 -4.02
C VAL A 363 -8.65 -12.39 -4.31
N ALA A 364 -9.88 -11.91 -4.13
CA ALA A 364 -11.07 -12.67 -4.52
C ALA A 364 -11.16 -12.84 -6.04
N PHE A 365 -10.80 -11.82 -6.81
CA PHE A 365 -10.72 -11.87 -8.27
C PHE A 365 -9.68 -12.90 -8.73
N ASP A 366 -8.48 -12.89 -8.16
CA ASP A 366 -7.43 -13.89 -8.45
C ASP A 366 -7.89 -15.32 -8.11
N ALA A 367 -8.61 -15.49 -6.99
CA ALA A 367 -9.19 -16.78 -6.60
C ALA A 367 -10.24 -17.31 -7.59
N LEU A 368 -10.93 -16.42 -8.33
CA LEU A 368 -11.86 -16.84 -9.39
C LEU A 368 -11.12 -17.46 -10.58
N GLU A 369 -9.91 -17.02 -10.92
CA GLU A 369 -9.09 -17.67 -11.98
C GLU A 369 -8.76 -19.12 -11.64
N MET A 370 -8.60 -19.41 -10.35
CA MET A 370 -8.34 -20.77 -9.86
C MET A 370 -9.60 -21.65 -9.92
N SER A 371 -10.78 -21.03 -9.92
CA SER A 371 -12.07 -21.71 -9.80
C SER A 371 -12.75 -21.95 -11.15
N TYR A 372 -12.62 -21.01 -12.09
CA TYR A 372 -13.34 -21.02 -13.36
C TYR A 372 -12.37 -21.14 -14.55
N LYS A 373 -12.83 -21.81 -15.61
CA LYS A 373 -12.09 -21.86 -16.87
C LYS A 373 -12.32 -20.57 -17.66
N PRO A 374 -11.35 -20.15 -18.52
CA PRO A 374 -11.50 -19.00 -19.43
C PRO A 374 -12.76 -18.95 -20.29
N ARG A 375 -13.33 -20.11 -20.62
CA ARG A 375 -14.58 -20.21 -21.41
C ARG A 375 -15.84 -19.90 -20.60
N ASP A 376 -15.74 -19.98 -19.27
CA ASP A 376 -16.84 -19.79 -18.34
C ASP A 376 -16.80 -18.39 -17.75
N LEU A 377 -15.62 -17.92 -17.34
CA LEU A 377 -15.43 -16.60 -16.74
C LEU A 377 -14.27 -15.85 -17.42
N VAL A 378 -14.56 -14.64 -17.88
CA VAL A 378 -13.59 -13.69 -18.42
C VAL A 378 -13.39 -12.59 -17.38
N LEU A 379 -12.16 -12.44 -16.93
CA LEU A 379 -11.78 -11.52 -15.86
C LEU A 379 -10.97 -10.36 -16.43
N ILE A 380 -11.29 -9.13 -16.01
CA ILE A 380 -10.66 -7.91 -16.51
C ILE A 380 -10.38 -6.96 -15.35
N GLN A 381 -9.13 -6.53 -15.18
CA GLN A 381 -8.73 -5.59 -14.13
C GLN A 381 -8.30 -4.24 -14.73
N TYR A 382 -8.97 -3.16 -14.31
CA TYR A 382 -8.66 -1.79 -14.67
C TYR A 382 -8.06 -1.07 -13.47
N HIS A 383 -6.77 -0.75 -13.55
CA HIS A 383 -6.11 0.09 -12.56
C HIS A 383 -6.44 1.57 -12.76
N LEU A 384 -6.69 2.27 -11.65
CA LEU A 384 -7.01 3.69 -11.60
C LEU A 384 -6.11 4.42 -10.59
N HIS A 385 -5.91 5.73 -10.78
CA HIS A 385 -5.23 6.60 -9.82
C HIS A 385 -6.10 6.92 -8.57
N ILE A 386 -6.75 5.92 -7.98
CA ILE A 386 -7.62 6.04 -6.81
C ILE A 386 -7.14 5.08 -5.71
N PRO A 387 -6.82 5.57 -4.49
CA PRO A 387 -6.83 6.97 -4.04
C PRO A 387 -5.57 7.77 -4.46
N GLY A 388 -4.54 7.08 -4.94
CA GLY A 388 -3.23 7.66 -5.22
C GLY A 388 -2.71 7.33 -6.62
N PRO A 389 -1.61 7.96 -7.05
CA PRO A 389 -0.98 7.68 -8.33
C PRO A 389 -0.54 6.21 -8.45
N ASP A 390 -1.23 5.46 -9.31
CA ASP A 390 -0.92 4.06 -9.64
C ASP A 390 -0.28 3.90 -11.04
N PRO A 391 0.95 3.37 -11.16
CA PRO A 391 1.65 3.22 -12.44
C PRO A 391 1.10 2.14 -13.37
N LEU A 392 0.10 1.36 -12.93
CA LEU A 392 -0.63 0.41 -13.77
C LEU A 392 -1.80 1.07 -14.54
N THR A 393 -2.11 2.33 -14.23
CA THR A 393 -3.18 3.10 -14.88
C THR A 393 -2.75 3.55 -16.28
N ASN A 394 -3.71 3.67 -17.20
CA ASN A 394 -3.50 4.33 -18.49
C ASN A 394 -4.73 5.15 -18.90
N ALA A 395 -4.61 5.94 -19.96
CA ALA A 395 -5.70 6.79 -20.43
C ALA A 395 -7.00 6.01 -20.77
N GLU A 396 -6.87 4.78 -21.23
CA GLU A 396 -8.02 3.95 -21.63
C GLU A 396 -8.72 3.32 -20.41
N THR A 397 -7.98 2.96 -19.35
CA THR A 397 -8.62 2.52 -18.08
C THR A 397 -9.41 3.66 -17.45
N ILE A 398 -8.91 4.91 -17.53
CA ILE A 398 -9.66 6.11 -17.12
C ILE A 398 -10.89 6.35 -18.00
N ALA A 399 -10.78 6.18 -19.32
CA ALA A 399 -11.91 6.30 -20.23
C ALA A 399 -12.99 5.24 -19.93
N ARG A 400 -12.59 3.99 -19.67
CA ARG A 400 -13.50 2.91 -19.26
C ARG A 400 -14.17 3.19 -17.91
N ALA A 401 -13.45 3.73 -16.94
CA ALA A 401 -14.02 4.17 -15.67
C ALA A 401 -15.08 5.26 -15.86
N ARG A 402 -14.83 6.23 -16.75
CA ARG A 402 -15.81 7.28 -17.10
C ARG A 402 -17.07 6.70 -17.75
N TYR A 403 -16.94 5.74 -18.66
CA TYR A 403 -18.08 5.04 -19.28
C TYR A 403 -19.04 4.43 -18.24
N TYR A 404 -18.50 3.90 -17.15
CA TYR A 404 -19.29 3.34 -16.04
C TYR A 404 -19.60 4.31 -14.90
N ASN A 405 -19.14 5.57 -14.97
CA ASN A 405 -19.22 6.54 -13.87
C ASN A 405 -18.54 6.06 -12.57
N VAL A 406 -17.42 5.34 -12.68
CA VAL A 406 -16.65 4.86 -11.52
C VAL A 406 -15.92 6.04 -10.86
N ASN A 407 -16.22 6.28 -9.59
CA ASN A 407 -15.62 7.35 -8.78
C ASN A 407 -14.90 6.83 -7.52
N SER A 408 -14.87 5.52 -7.31
CA SER A 408 -14.24 4.86 -6.16
C SER A 408 -13.75 3.47 -6.52
N THR A 409 -12.73 3.00 -5.81
CA THR A 409 -12.16 1.66 -5.93
C THR A 409 -12.24 0.94 -4.57
N PRO A 410 -12.50 -0.38 -4.53
CA PRO A 410 -12.81 -1.23 -5.69
C PRO A 410 -14.27 -1.10 -6.15
N SER A 411 -14.49 -1.14 -7.48
CA SER A 411 -15.83 -1.19 -8.11
C SER A 411 -15.89 -2.34 -9.10
N THR A 412 -16.98 -3.12 -9.09
CA THR A 412 -17.13 -4.33 -9.91
C THR A 412 -18.39 -4.33 -10.76
N PHE A 413 -18.28 -4.93 -11.94
CA PHE A 413 -19.38 -5.08 -12.89
C PHE A 413 -19.41 -6.51 -13.41
N PHE A 414 -20.60 -7.12 -13.45
CA PHE A 414 -20.84 -8.45 -13.98
C PHE A 414 -21.72 -8.32 -15.21
N ASN A 415 -21.21 -8.74 -16.36
CA ASN A 415 -21.83 -8.51 -17.67
C ASN A 415 -22.24 -7.03 -17.88
N GLY A 416 -21.43 -6.10 -17.37
CA GLY A 416 -21.66 -4.65 -17.45
C GLY A 416 -22.66 -4.06 -16.45
N LYS A 417 -23.23 -4.87 -15.55
CA LYS A 417 -24.08 -4.40 -14.44
C LYS A 417 -23.25 -4.26 -13.16
N ALA A 418 -23.33 -3.10 -12.51
CA ALA A 418 -22.69 -2.87 -11.22
C ALA A 418 -23.29 -3.78 -10.13
N ASP A 419 -22.44 -4.54 -9.44
CA ASP A 419 -22.83 -5.35 -8.30
C ASP A 419 -21.60 -5.69 -7.45
N ALA A 420 -21.80 -6.04 -6.17
CA ALA A 420 -20.75 -6.43 -5.24
C ALA A 420 -19.54 -5.48 -5.20
N GLY A 421 -19.77 -4.17 -5.30
CA GLY A 421 -18.72 -3.16 -5.09
C GLY A 421 -18.16 -3.16 -3.66
N GLY A 422 -17.16 -2.32 -3.39
CA GLY A 422 -16.49 -2.24 -2.09
C GLY A 422 -15.57 -3.43 -1.81
N GLY A 423 -14.71 -3.30 -0.81
CA GLY A 423 -13.70 -4.31 -0.51
C GLY A 423 -13.38 -4.41 0.98
N GLY A 424 -12.11 -4.63 1.29
CA GLY A 424 -11.58 -4.79 2.64
C GLY A 424 -10.12 -5.24 2.60
N GLY A 425 -9.52 -5.45 3.77
CA GLY A 425 -8.21 -6.08 3.88
C GLY A 425 -8.25 -7.58 3.57
N MET A 426 -7.08 -8.20 3.46
CA MET A 426 -6.85 -9.62 3.13
C MET A 426 -7.79 -10.62 3.83
N ALA A 427 -8.09 -10.43 5.12
CA ALA A 427 -8.99 -11.29 5.89
C ALA A 427 -10.44 -11.36 5.36
N ASN A 428 -10.85 -10.40 4.51
CA ASN A 428 -12.18 -10.37 3.90
C ASN A 428 -12.24 -11.08 2.54
N ALA A 429 -11.11 -11.56 2.01
CA ALA A 429 -11.01 -12.08 0.65
C ALA A 429 -11.93 -13.29 0.41
N GLN A 430 -12.01 -14.25 1.34
CA GLN A 430 -12.93 -15.40 1.21
C GLN A 430 -14.38 -14.94 1.08
N ARG A 431 -14.85 -14.08 2.00
CA ARG A 431 -16.23 -13.56 1.95
C ARG A 431 -16.51 -12.84 0.63
N LYS A 432 -15.52 -12.12 0.12
CA LYS A 432 -15.65 -11.41 -1.15
C LYS A 432 -15.69 -12.36 -2.34
N TYR A 433 -14.88 -13.41 -2.33
CA TYR A 433 -14.92 -14.49 -3.30
C TYR A 433 -16.27 -15.21 -3.30
N ASP A 434 -16.81 -15.55 -2.13
CA ASP A 434 -18.13 -16.19 -2.01
C ASP A 434 -19.25 -15.31 -2.58
N GLN A 435 -19.16 -13.99 -2.33
CA GLN A 435 -20.08 -13.01 -2.91
C GLN A 435 -20.01 -13.00 -4.44
N TYR A 436 -18.81 -13.03 -5.02
CA TYR A 436 -18.63 -13.08 -6.48
C TYR A 436 -19.15 -14.40 -7.06
N VAL A 437 -18.83 -15.54 -6.45
CA VAL A 437 -19.33 -16.87 -6.87
C VAL A 437 -20.87 -16.89 -6.87
N GLY A 438 -21.51 -16.31 -5.84
CA GLY A 438 -22.95 -16.22 -5.73
C GLY A 438 -23.63 -15.40 -6.84
N ILE A 439 -22.91 -14.46 -7.45
CA ILE A 439 -23.37 -13.66 -8.60
C ILE A 439 -23.05 -14.36 -9.92
N ILE A 440 -21.84 -14.91 -10.06
CA ILE A 440 -21.34 -15.51 -11.30
C ILE A 440 -22.13 -16.78 -11.65
N ASN A 441 -22.34 -17.67 -10.69
CA ASN A 441 -22.94 -18.99 -10.97
C ASN A 441 -24.33 -18.88 -11.62
N PRO A 442 -25.29 -18.08 -11.11
CA PRO A 442 -26.58 -17.89 -11.78
C PRO A 442 -26.45 -17.29 -13.19
N LEU A 443 -25.49 -16.40 -13.42
CA LEU A 443 -25.32 -15.75 -14.73
C LEU A 443 -24.79 -16.72 -15.81
N LEU A 444 -24.04 -17.75 -15.43
CA LEU A 444 -23.54 -18.78 -16.35
C LEU A 444 -24.66 -19.62 -16.98
N ASP A 445 -25.81 -19.73 -16.32
CA ASP A 445 -26.97 -20.47 -16.84
C ASP A 445 -27.89 -19.58 -17.70
N THR A 446 -27.61 -18.28 -17.84
CA THR A 446 -28.38 -17.39 -18.72
C THR A 446 -27.96 -17.54 -20.19
N PRO A 447 -28.87 -17.43 -21.18
CA PRO A 447 -28.51 -17.52 -22.59
C PRO A 447 -27.48 -16.46 -23.02
N ALA A 448 -26.58 -16.84 -23.92
CA ALA A 448 -25.65 -15.91 -24.54
C ALA A 448 -26.38 -15.03 -25.57
N GLY A 449 -26.18 -13.71 -25.51
CA GLY A 449 -26.78 -12.78 -26.48
C GLY A 449 -26.00 -12.66 -27.80
N ALA A 450 -24.83 -13.29 -27.88
CA ALA A 450 -23.98 -13.35 -29.06
C ALA A 450 -23.05 -14.58 -28.99
N LYS A 451 -22.48 -14.96 -30.13
CA LYS A 451 -21.38 -15.93 -30.24
C LYS A 451 -20.11 -15.21 -30.67
N LEU A 452 -19.00 -15.55 -30.02
CA LEU A 452 -17.69 -14.98 -30.29
C LEU A 452 -16.67 -16.06 -30.64
N SER A 453 -15.80 -15.77 -31.61
CA SER A 453 -14.57 -16.50 -31.86
C SER A 453 -13.40 -15.51 -31.86
N LEU A 454 -12.28 -15.88 -31.25
CA LEU A 454 -11.10 -15.02 -31.15
C LEU A 454 -9.83 -15.82 -31.36
N THR A 455 -8.93 -15.29 -32.18
CA THR A 455 -7.53 -15.71 -32.25
C THR A 455 -6.64 -14.49 -32.11
N ALA A 456 -5.54 -14.59 -31.37
CA ALA A 456 -4.56 -13.52 -31.23
C ALA A 456 -3.15 -14.06 -31.46
N ALA A 457 -2.34 -13.31 -32.21
CA ALA A 457 -0.96 -13.65 -32.49
C ALA A 457 -0.06 -12.42 -32.43
N ARG A 458 1.18 -12.61 -31.98
CA ARG A 458 2.22 -11.60 -32.07
C ARG A 458 2.91 -11.70 -33.42
N GLN A 459 2.97 -10.59 -34.15
CA GLN A 459 3.68 -10.42 -35.41
C GLN A 459 4.74 -9.33 -35.26
N GLY A 460 5.97 -9.72 -34.97
CA GLY A 460 7.02 -8.77 -34.56
C GLY A 460 6.62 -7.94 -33.32
N SER A 461 6.44 -6.62 -33.49
CA SER A 461 5.98 -5.69 -32.44
C SER A 461 4.47 -5.56 -32.33
N LYS A 462 3.70 -6.08 -33.29
CA LYS A 462 2.24 -5.95 -33.31
C LYS A 462 1.57 -7.15 -32.65
N ILE A 463 0.48 -6.88 -31.94
CA ILE A 463 -0.53 -7.90 -31.61
C ILE A 463 -1.64 -7.78 -32.62
N VAL A 464 -1.95 -8.88 -33.31
CA VAL A 464 -3.04 -8.96 -34.28
C VAL A 464 -4.11 -9.89 -33.72
N ALA A 465 -5.34 -9.41 -33.65
CA ALA A 465 -6.49 -10.18 -33.19
C ALA A 465 -7.56 -10.26 -34.29
N ASN A 466 -8.00 -11.49 -34.56
CA ASN A 466 -9.12 -11.75 -35.45
C ASN A 466 -10.34 -12.16 -34.62
N VAL A 467 -11.42 -11.39 -34.74
CA VAL A 467 -12.66 -11.59 -34.00
C VAL A 467 -13.80 -11.88 -34.94
N GLY A 468 -14.53 -12.95 -34.67
CA GLY A 468 -15.82 -13.24 -35.30
C GLY A 468 -16.94 -13.02 -34.30
N VAL A 469 -17.95 -12.25 -34.70
CA VAL A 469 -19.20 -12.04 -33.98
C VAL A 469 -20.34 -12.64 -34.80
N SER A 470 -21.21 -13.42 -34.17
CA SER A 470 -22.41 -13.96 -34.80
C SER A 470 -23.55 -14.12 -33.79
N GLY A 471 -24.77 -14.42 -34.27
CA GLY A 471 -25.90 -14.74 -33.41
C GLY A 471 -26.46 -13.57 -32.61
N VAL A 472 -26.19 -12.33 -33.05
CA VAL A 472 -26.79 -11.12 -32.48
C VAL A 472 -28.22 -10.99 -33.00
N ALA A 473 -29.20 -10.96 -32.10
CA ALA A 473 -30.62 -10.87 -32.47
C ALA A 473 -30.97 -9.51 -33.11
N GLU A 474 -30.55 -8.41 -32.47
CA GLU A 474 -30.87 -7.04 -32.87
C GLU A 474 -29.59 -6.19 -32.97
N PRO A 475 -28.92 -6.19 -34.14
CA PRO A 475 -27.80 -5.30 -34.39
C PRO A 475 -28.24 -3.83 -34.28
N THR A 476 -27.43 -3.01 -33.62
CA THR A 476 -27.68 -1.59 -33.42
C THR A 476 -26.34 -0.85 -33.37
N ASP A 477 -26.33 0.45 -33.69
CA ASP A 477 -25.13 1.28 -33.54
C ASP A 477 -24.64 1.37 -32.08
N ASP A 478 -25.52 1.11 -31.11
CA ASP A 478 -25.19 0.99 -29.68
C ASP A 478 -24.41 -0.30 -29.36
N LEU A 479 -24.43 -1.31 -30.23
CA LEU A 479 -23.75 -2.58 -30.00
C LEU A 479 -22.31 -2.48 -30.47
N LYS A 480 -21.37 -2.58 -29.54
CA LYS A 480 -19.94 -2.44 -29.79
C LYS A 480 -19.21 -3.76 -29.56
N LEU A 481 -18.31 -4.09 -30.47
CA LEU A 481 -17.20 -5.00 -30.21
C LEU A 481 -16.07 -4.20 -29.56
N ARG A 482 -15.65 -4.59 -28.36
CA ARG A 482 -14.44 -4.05 -27.70
C ARG A 482 -13.41 -5.15 -27.58
N VAL A 483 -12.17 -4.84 -27.96
CA VAL A 483 -11.06 -5.78 -27.95
C VAL A 483 -9.97 -5.21 -27.05
N LEU A 484 -9.61 -5.93 -26.00
CA LEU A 484 -8.69 -5.48 -24.96
C LEU A 484 -7.40 -6.30 -25.02
N LEU A 485 -6.27 -5.63 -24.84
CA LEU A 485 -5.00 -6.26 -24.51
C LEU A 485 -4.84 -6.25 -22.99
N VAL A 486 -4.66 -7.43 -22.40
CA VAL A 486 -4.39 -7.58 -20.97
C VAL A 486 -3.05 -8.28 -20.76
N GLU A 487 -2.37 -7.91 -19.69
CA GLU A 487 -1.19 -8.62 -19.19
C GLU A 487 -1.62 -9.54 -18.06
N GLU A 488 -1.36 -10.84 -18.22
CA GLU A 488 -1.87 -11.87 -17.32
C GLU A 488 -1.41 -11.65 -15.88
N THR A 489 -0.17 -11.24 -15.67
CA THR A 489 0.37 -10.99 -14.34
C THR A 489 1.40 -9.87 -14.40
N ILE A 490 1.21 -8.84 -13.58
CA ILE A 490 2.18 -7.78 -13.36
C ILE A 490 2.65 -7.84 -11.91
N ARG A 491 3.97 -7.92 -11.71
CA ARG A 491 4.57 -7.75 -10.38
C ARG A 491 4.74 -6.26 -10.08
N TYR A 492 3.99 -5.76 -9.12
CA TYR A 492 4.13 -4.40 -8.61
C TYR A 492 3.66 -4.34 -7.15
N VAL A 493 4.45 -3.70 -6.29
CA VAL A 493 4.10 -3.54 -4.86
C VAL A 493 3.74 -2.09 -4.59
N GLY A 494 2.43 -1.82 -4.55
CA GLY A 494 1.90 -0.51 -4.21
C GLY A 494 1.58 -0.35 -2.72
N GLY A 495 0.93 0.76 -2.36
CA GLY A 495 0.51 1.05 -0.99
C GLY A 495 -0.50 0.07 -0.39
N ASN A 496 -1.12 -0.79 -1.19
CA ASN A 496 -2.01 -1.87 -0.74
C ASN A 496 -1.25 -3.18 -0.36
N ASN A 497 0.06 -3.24 -0.60
CA ASN A 497 0.94 -4.39 -0.34
C ASN A 497 0.62 -5.69 -1.10
N LEU A 498 -0.25 -5.67 -2.10
CA LEU A 498 -0.31 -6.78 -3.07
C LEU A 498 0.99 -6.80 -3.87
N ARG A 499 1.41 -7.98 -4.29
CA ARG A 499 2.68 -8.17 -5.04
C ARG A 499 2.44 -8.46 -6.51
N PHE A 500 1.29 -9.03 -6.83
CA PHE A 500 0.89 -9.43 -8.17
C PHE A 500 -0.51 -8.89 -8.46
N HIS A 501 -0.70 -8.45 -9.70
CA HIS A 501 -1.96 -7.96 -10.26
C HIS A 501 -2.25 -8.75 -11.53
N HIS A 502 -3.50 -9.17 -11.75
CA HIS A 502 -3.85 -10.14 -12.80
C HIS A 502 -4.87 -9.56 -13.79
N GLN A 503 -4.79 -10.00 -15.05
CA GLN A 503 -5.61 -9.50 -16.17
C GLN A 503 -5.61 -7.96 -16.29
N VAL A 504 -4.45 -7.34 -16.10
CA VAL A 504 -4.32 -5.88 -16.09
C VAL A 504 -4.45 -5.34 -17.50
N VAL A 505 -5.43 -4.48 -17.74
CA VAL A 505 -5.66 -3.87 -19.06
C VAL A 505 -4.52 -2.93 -19.42
N ARG A 506 -3.82 -3.28 -20.51
CA ARG A 506 -2.73 -2.49 -21.09
C ARG A 506 -3.24 -1.55 -22.18
N GLY A 507 -4.26 -1.95 -22.92
CA GLY A 507 -4.95 -1.07 -23.87
C GLY A 507 -6.07 -1.75 -24.65
N PHE A 508 -6.65 -1.02 -25.61
CA PHE A 508 -7.76 -1.46 -26.46
C PHE A 508 -7.33 -1.51 -27.93
N LEU A 509 -7.44 -2.68 -28.55
CA LEU A 509 -7.26 -2.85 -29.99
C LEU A 509 -8.49 -2.27 -30.71
N GLY A 510 -8.27 -1.33 -31.62
CA GLY A 510 -9.36 -0.61 -32.30
C GLY A 510 -9.98 0.53 -31.48
N GLY A 511 -9.40 0.91 -30.34
CA GLY A 511 -9.81 2.05 -29.53
C GLY A 511 -10.86 1.74 -28.46
N VAL A 512 -10.88 2.57 -27.41
CA VAL A 512 -11.71 2.32 -26.20
C VAL A 512 -13.22 2.41 -26.43
N ASP A 513 -13.65 3.20 -27.42
CA ASP A 513 -15.07 3.36 -27.76
C ASP A 513 -15.66 2.08 -28.37
N GLY A 514 -14.82 1.22 -28.96
CA GLY A 514 -15.21 -0.03 -29.61
C GLY A 514 -15.74 0.17 -31.03
N ILE A 515 -15.86 -0.95 -31.74
CA ILE A 515 -16.27 -1.01 -33.15
C ILE A 515 -17.77 -1.34 -33.22
N PRO A 516 -18.60 -0.54 -33.90
CA PRO A 516 -20.03 -0.84 -34.06
C PRO A 516 -20.29 -2.18 -34.78
N ILE A 517 -21.25 -2.96 -34.27
CA ILE A 517 -21.71 -4.22 -34.87
C ILE A 517 -22.99 -3.93 -35.65
N LYS A 518 -22.85 -3.77 -36.96
CA LYS A 518 -23.95 -3.34 -37.86
C LYS A 518 -24.72 -4.50 -38.50
N GLY A 519 -24.29 -5.74 -38.28
CA GLY A 519 -24.89 -6.93 -38.89
C GLY A 519 -25.01 -8.08 -37.89
N LYS A 520 -25.78 -9.12 -38.28
CA LYS A 520 -25.94 -10.35 -37.48
C LYS A 520 -24.66 -11.16 -37.39
N GLU A 521 -23.77 -10.99 -38.37
CA GLU A 521 -22.43 -11.54 -38.40
C GLU A 521 -21.44 -10.43 -38.75
N THR A 522 -20.27 -10.44 -38.12
CA THR A 522 -19.21 -9.47 -38.37
C THR A 522 -17.86 -10.12 -38.11
N LYS A 523 -16.90 -9.93 -39.01
CA LYS A 523 -15.50 -10.29 -38.79
C LYS A 523 -14.68 -9.02 -38.71
N GLN A 524 -13.82 -8.91 -37.70
CA GLN A 524 -12.92 -7.78 -37.50
C GLN A 524 -11.50 -8.28 -37.30
N THR A 525 -10.56 -7.63 -37.97
CA THR A 525 -9.13 -7.76 -37.68
C THR A 525 -8.68 -6.44 -37.09
N VAL A 526 -8.17 -6.49 -35.88
CA VAL A 526 -7.64 -5.31 -35.17
C VAL A 526 -6.20 -5.57 -34.76
N GLU A 527 -5.40 -4.52 -34.77
CA GLU A 527 -3.99 -4.59 -34.41
C GLU A 527 -3.59 -3.48 -33.45
N LEU A 528 -2.51 -3.72 -32.70
CA LEU A 528 -1.90 -2.75 -31.80
C LEU A 528 -0.40 -2.99 -31.75
N ASP A 529 0.39 -1.94 -31.96
CA ASP A 529 1.85 -2.01 -31.81
C ASP A 529 2.25 -1.84 -30.34
N LEU A 530 3.05 -2.78 -29.82
CA LEU A 530 3.46 -2.79 -28.42
C LEU A 530 4.44 -1.67 -28.07
N LYS A 531 5.25 -1.18 -29.02
CA LYS A 531 6.16 -0.05 -28.78
C LYS A 531 5.38 1.24 -28.68
N GLU A 532 4.45 1.46 -29.61
CA GLU A 532 3.55 2.63 -29.57
C GLU A 532 2.69 2.61 -28.30
N LEU A 533 2.19 1.43 -27.91
CA LEU A 533 1.46 1.27 -26.65
C LEU A 533 2.31 1.66 -25.43
N ALA A 534 3.54 1.12 -25.34
CA ALA A 534 4.43 1.41 -24.22
C ALA A 534 4.75 2.92 -24.13
N GLN A 535 5.04 3.56 -25.27
CA GLN A 535 5.28 5.00 -25.34
C GLN A 535 4.06 5.82 -24.92
N ARG A 536 2.87 5.43 -25.37
CA ARG A 536 1.62 6.11 -25.01
C ARG A 536 1.30 6.01 -23.52
N ILE A 537 1.50 4.84 -22.92
CA ILE A 537 1.34 4.65 -21.47
C ILE A 537 2.38 5.47 -20.71
N GLN A 538 3.65 5.45 -21.14
CA GLN A 538 4.72 6.21 -20.51
C GLN A 538 4.43 7.72 -20.52
N SER A 539 4.09 8.28 -21.69
CA SER A 539 3.74 9.70 -21.82
C SER A 539 2.56 10.09 -20.94
N TYR A 540 1.52 9.25 -20.88
CA TYR A 540 0.39 9.48 -19.98
C TYR A 540 0.82 9.54 -18.51
N LEU A 541 1.65 8.60 -18.06
CA LEU A 541 2.13 8.55 -16.68
C LEU A 541 3.05 9.72 -16.35
N ASP A 542 3.90 10.16 -17.29
CA ASP A 542 4.76 11.33 -17.13
C ASP A 542 3.95 12.63 -17.01
N ASP A 543 2.90 12.78 -17.82
CA ASP A 543 1.99 13.92 -17.72
C ASP A 543 1.21 13.92 -16.39
N TYR A 544 0.77 12.76 -15.92
CA TYR A 544 0.11 12.64 -14.63
C TYR A 544 1.06 12.96 -13.46
N ALA A 545 2.33 12.55 -13.56
CA ALA A 545 3.35 12.78 -12.54
C ALA A 545 3.61 14.27 -12.28
N LYS A 546 3.40 15.14 -13.28
CA LYS A 546 3.50 16.61 -13.14
C LYS A 546 2.46 17.18 -12.16
N GLN A 547 1.32 16.51 -12.01
CA GLN A 547 0.23 16.95 -11.13
C GLN A 547 0.30 16.28 -9.76
N ARG A 548 0.55 14.97 -9.74
CA ARG A 548 0.71 14.18 -8.51
C ARG A 548 1.89 13.23 -8.68
N PRO A 549 2.98 13.40 -7.92
CA PRO A 549 4.15 12.54 -8.03
C PRO A 549 3.81 11.11 -7.60
N PHE A 550 4.37 10.13 -8.30
CA PHE A 550 4.22 8.72 -7.95
C PHE A 550 5.07 8.37 -6.74
N PRO A 551 4.63 7.39 -5.91
CA PRO A 551 5.40 6.96 -4.74
C PRO A 551 6.71 6.27 -5.11
N SER A 552 6.83 5.76 -6.34
CA SER A 552 8.05 5.14 -6.88
C SER A 552 8.27 5.51 -8.34
N ALA A 553 9.52 5.44 -8.77
CA ALA A 553 9.90 5.54 -10.19
C ALA A 553 9.51 4.29 -11.00
N ASP A 554 9.21 3.17 -10.33
CA ASP A 554 8.85 1.90 -10.98
C ASP A 554 7.67 2.07 -11.95
N ARG A 555 7.83 1.55 -13.17
CA ARG A 555 6.86 1.56 -14.28
C ARG A 555 6.89 0.20 -14.97
N PRO A 556 6.06 -0.78 -14.54
CA PRO A 556 6.11 -2.13 -15.10
C PRO A 556 5.49 -2.13 -16.52
N LEU A 557 6.32 -1.90 -17.52
CA LEU A 557 5.95 -1.87 -18.94
C LEU A 557 6.57 -3.03 -19.74
N GLU A 558 6.75 -4.17 -19.09
CA GLU A 558 7.36 -5.35 -19.72
C GLU A 558 6.51 -5.93 -20.85
N LEU A 559 5.16 -5.84 -20.76
CA LEU A 559 4.21 -6.29 -21.77
C LEU A 559 4.45 -7.76 -22.16
N LYS A 560 4.59 -8.62 -21.15
CA LYS A 560 4.81 -10.07 -21.32
C LYS A 560 3.52 -10.82 -21.01
N ASN A 561 3.45 -12.11 -21.37
CA ASN A 561 2.31 -12.99 -21.07
C ASN A 561 0.96 -12.32 -21.39
N LEU A 562 0.85 -11.83 -22.63
CA LEU A 562 -0.28 -11.05 -23.08
C LEU A 562 -1.44 -11.96 -23.48
N ARG A 563 -2.66 -11.51 -23.19
CA ARG A 563 -3.91 -12.08 -23.68
C ARG A 563 -4.73 -11.02 -24.38
N VAL A 564 -5.58 -11.46 -25.30
CA VAL A 564 -6.61 -10.61 -25.90
C VAL A 564 -7.98 -11.05 -25.38
N ILE A 565 -8.81 -10.08 -25.02
CA ILE A 565 -10.19 -10.28 -24.62
C ILE A 565 -11.08 -9.56 -25.61
N ALA A 566 -12.13 -10.20 -26.10
CA ALA A 566 -13.15 -9.58 -26.93
C ALA A 566 -14.50 -9.65 -26.21
N ILE A 567 -15.20 -8.51 -26.13
CA ILE A 567 -16.55 -8.41 -25.56
C ILE A 567 -17.51 -7.75 -26.54
N VAL A 568 -18.75 -8.24 -26.56
CA VAL A 568 -19.87 -7.60 -27.28
C VAL A 568 -20.74 -6.92 -26.24
N GLN A 569 -20.86 -5.60 -26.32
CA GLN A 569 -21.53 -4.79 -25.32
C GLN A 569 -22.51 -3.80 -25.95
N ASN A 570 -23.69 -3.64 -25.35
CA ASN A 570 -24.64 -2.61 -25.72
C ASN A 570 -24.38 -1.34 -24.89
N ASP A 571 -24.10 -0.20 -25.53
CA ASP A 571 -23.75 1.05 -24.84
C ASP A 571 -24.92 1.75 -24.16
N LYS A 572 -26.14 1.49 -24.60
CA LYS A 572 -27.34 2.04 -24.00
C LYS A 572 -27.68 1.35 -22.67
N THR A 573 -27.63 0.02 -22.64
CA THR A 573 -27.93 -0.77 -21.42
C THR A 573 -26.69 -1.06 -20.58
N LYS A 574 -25.50 -0.88 -21.16
CA LYS A 574 -24.19 -1.32 -20.67
C LYS A 574 -24.05 -2.85 -20.60
N GLU A 575 -25.04 -3.63 -21.02
CA GLU A 575 -24.99 -5.09 -20.93
C GLU A 575 -23.92 -5.66 -21.86
N ILE A 576 -23.08 -6.55 -21.31
CA ILE A 576 -22.18 -7.40 -22.08
C ILE A 576 -22.90 -8.71 -22.42
N LEU A 577 -23.12 -8.92 -23.71
CA LEU A 577 -23.88 -10.05 -24.25
C LEU A 577 -23.06 -11.34 -24.29
N GLN A 578 -21.75 -11.22 -24.50
CA GLN A 578 -20.80 -12.33 -24.53
C GLN A 578 -19.36 -11.80 -24.39
N GLY A 579 -18.47 -12.63 -23.84
CA GLY A 579 -17.03 -12.42 -23.83
C GLY A 579 -16.27 -13.66 -24.29
N VAL A 580 -15.06 -13.46 -24.81
CA VAL A 580 -14.10 -14.54 -25.08
C VAL A 580 -12.69 -14.02 -24.84
N GLN A 581 -11.78 -14.91 -24.45
CA GLN A 581 -10.36 -14.60 -24.31
C GLN A 581 -9.50 -15.61 -25.05
N ALA A 582 -8.32 -15.16 -25.50
CA ALA A 582 -7.31 -15.99 -26.12
C ALA A 582 -5.90 -15.54 -25.69
N ASP A 583 -5.02 -16.51 -25.47
CA ASP A 583 -3.59 -16.22 -25.30
C ASP A 583 -3.01 -15.70 -26.61
N VAL A 584 -2.05 -14.76 -26.51
CA VAL A 584 -1.32 -14.28 -27.68
C VAL A 584 -0.29 -15.33 -28.08
N ALA A 585 -0.53 -16.03 -29.18
CA ALA A 585 0.44 -16.96 -29.75
C ALA A 585 1.72 -16.23 -30.14
N GLN A 586 2.87 -16.75 -29.72
CA GLN A 586 4.17 -16.25 -30.18
C GLN A 586 4.40 -16.72 -31.62
N GLU A 587 5.01 -15.87 -32.44
CA GLU A 587 5.58 -16.31 -33.73
C GLU A 587 6.56 -17.45 -33.44
N THR A 588 6.25 -18.66 -33.88
CA THR A 588 7.24 -19.73 -33.98
C THR A 588 8.31 -19.22 -34.94
N ALA A 589 9.52 -19.00 -34.44
CA ALA A 589 10.66 -18.72 -35.28
C ALA A 589 10.76 -19.85 -36.32
N SER A 590 10.42 -19.55 -37.57
CA SER A 590 10.74 -20.41 -38.70
C SER A 590 12.25 -20.61 -38.66
N LYS A 591 12.67 -21.85 -38.41
CA LYS A 591 14.09 -22.24 -38.41
C LYS A 591 14.75 -21.99 -39.75
#